data_AF-A0A0R2X5I0-F1
#
_entry.id   AF-A0A0R2X5I0-F1
#
_cell.length_a   1.000
_cell.length_b   1.000
_cell.length_c   1.000
_cell.angle_alpha   90.00
_cell.angle_beta   90.00
_cell.angle_gamma   90.00
#
_symmetry.space_group_name_H-M   'P 1'
#
loop_
_entity.id
_entity.type
_entity.pdbx_description
1 polymer ?
#
loop_
_entity_poly.entity_id
_entity_poly.type
_entity_poly.pdbx_seq_one_letter_code
_entity_poly.pdbx_strand_id
1 'polypeptide(L)'
;MKNIILVFSFLFVGMTVQSQEVKKDKNTKVSMEVDGVCGMCKKRIEAAALKTSGVKFAIWDVKSHQLNLILDENKTDVSKVQKSILAVGHDIVLSKDKKLIAAEENYNTVSPCCKYRDEKVVLEHEGGMKKH
;
A
#
# COMPACT_ATOMS: atom_id res chain seq x y z
N MET A 1 -26.82 -18.54 -57.17
CA MET A 1 -26.58 -17.35 -56.33
C MET A 1 -27.75 -17.11 -55.37
N LYS A 2 -28.02 -18.05 -54.45
CA LYS A 2 -29.11 -17.91 -53.46
C LYS A 2 -28.71 -18.35 -52.05
N ASN A 3 -27.53 -18.98 -51.92
CA ASN A 3 -27.02 -19.51 -50.65
C ASN A 3 -25.81 -18.72 -50.12
N ILE A 4 -25.30 -17.73 -50.87
CA ILE A 4 -24.20 -16.85 -50.43
C ILE A 4 -24.72 -15.66 -49.60
N ILE A 5 -25.99 -15.29 -49.77
CA ILE A 5 -26.64 -14.19 -49.03
C ILE A 5 -26.90 -14.59 -47.56
N LEU A 6 -27.08 -15.88 -47.27
CA LEU A 6 -27.35 -16.36 -45.90
C LEU A 6 -26.09 -16.45 -45.01
N VAL A 7 -24.89 -16.45 -45.58
CA VAL A 7 -23.64 -16.56 -44.81
C VAL A 7 -23.17 -15.18 -44.29
N PHE A 8 -23.59 -14.09 -44.93
CA PHE A 8 -23.24 -12.73 -44.50
C PHE A 8 -24.08 -12.21 -43.32
N SER A 9 -25.16 -12.91 -42.96
CA SER A 9 -26.04 -12.52 -41.86
C SER A 9 -25.53 -12.94 -40.47
N PHE A 10 -24.46 -13.73 -40.40
CA PHE A 10 -23.93 -14.26 -39.14
C PHE A 10 -22.67 -13.54 -38.65
N LEU A 11 -22.29 -12.42 -39.28
CA LEU A 11 -21.05 -11.69 -38.99
C LEU A 11 -21.26 -10.31 -38.35
N PHE A 12 -22.38 -10.11 -37.64
CA PHE A 12 -22.72 -8.83 -37.00
C PHE A 12 -23.08 -8.92 -35.52
N VAL A 13 -22.61 -9.95 -34.80
CA VAL A 13 -22.48 -9.85 -33.33
C VAL A 13 -21.10 -9.24 -33.02
N GLY A 14 -20.92 -8.02 -33.51
CA GLY A 14 -19.78 -7.17 -33.15
C GLY A 14 -19.86 -6.92 -31.66
N MET A 15 -18.84 -7.37 -30.95
CA MET A 15 -18.65 -7.19 -29.52
C MET A 15 -18.84 -5.72 -29.15
N THR A 16 -19.92 -5.39 -28.44
CA THR A 16 -19.98 -4.15 -27.67
C THR A 16 -19.14 -4.36 -26.42
N VAL A 17 -17.82 -4.25 -26.57
CA VAL A 17 -16.91 -4.12 -25.44
C VAL A 17 -17.26 -2.78 -24.79
N GLN A 18 -18.14 -2.82 -23.79
CA GLN A 18 -18.41 -1.68 -22.93
C GLN A 18 -17.12 -1.40 -22.15
N SER A 19 -16.28 -0.52 -22.67
CA SER A 19 -15.20 0.09 -21.91
C SER A 19 -15.85 0.88 -20.77
N GLN A 20 -15.98 0.25 -19.61
CA GLN A 20 -16.34 0.97 -18.38
C GLN A 20 -15.18 1.93 -18.09
N GLU A 21 -15.34 3.20 -18.45
CA GLU A 21 -14.40 4.24 -18.05
C GLU A 21 -14.44 4.35 -16.52
N VAL A 22 -13.48 3.70 -15.86
CA VAL A 22 -13.24 3.89 -14.43
C VAL A 22 -12.77 5.34 -14.25
N LYS A 23 -13.66 6.21 -13.77
CA LYS A 23 -13.32 7.58 -13.42
C LYS A 23 -12.31 7.56 -12.28
N LYS A 24 -11.04 7.80 -12.62
CA LYS A 24 -9.92 7.88 -11.67
C LYS A 24 -9.90 9.23 -10.97
N ASP A 25 -9.88 9.22 -9.64
CA ASP A 25 -9.76 10.45 -8.85
C ASP A 25 -8.27 10.83 -8.68
N LYS A 26 -8.00 12.14 -8.75
CA LYS A 26 -6.67 12.70 -8.51
C LYS A 26 -6.37 12.86 -7.02
N ASN A 27 -7.36 12.74 -6.13
CA ASN A 27 -7.24 12.99 -4.69
C ASN A 27 -7.87 11.88 -3.85
N THR A 28 -7.73 10.62 -4.28
CA THR A 28 -8.21 9.47 -3.50
C THR A 28 -7.55 9.43 -2.14
N LYS A 29 -8.36 9.38 -1.09
CA LYS A 29 -7.92 9.20 0.29
C LYS A 29 -7.83 7.71 0.60
N VAL A 30 -6.69 7.26 1.09
CA VAL A 30 -6.45 5.86 1.46
C VAL A 30 -5.89 5.82 2.88
N SER A 31 -6.37 4.87 3.69
CA SER A 31 -5.75 4.52 4.96
C SER A 31 -5.31 3.06 4.92
N MET A 32 -4.16 2.78 5.50
CA MET A 32 -3.63 1.43 5.66
C MET A 32 -2.80 1.36 6.93
N GLU A 33 -2.81 0.20 7.56
CA GLU A 33 -2.01 -0.05 8.76
C GLU A 33 -0.61 -0.53 8.36
N VAL A 34 0.41 0.07 8.99
CA VAL A 34 1.83 -0.21 8.73
C VAL A 34 2.54 -0.37 10.06
N ASP A 35 3.24 -1.49 10.22
CA ASP A 35 3.94 -1.80 11.47
C ASP A 35 5.17 -0.88 11.66
N GLY A 36 5.28 -0.31 12.86
CA GLY A 36 6.37 0.56 13.29
C GLY A 36 6.19 0.98 14.74
N VAL A 37 7.24 1.45 15.40
CA VAL A 37 7.23 1.66 16.87
C VAL A 37 7.66 3.06 17.31
N CYS A 38 8.25 3.87 16.43
CA CYS A 38 8.85 5.14 16.84
C CYS A 38 8.83 6.23 15.76
N GLY A 39 9.26 7.44 16.14
CA GLY A 39 9.35 8.59 15.23
C GLY A 39 10.32 8.40 14.06
N MET A 40 11.29 7.48 14.14
CA MET A 40 12.12 7.12 12.99
C MET A 40 11.37 6.24 11.99
N CYS A 41 10.53 5.31 12.48
CA CYS A 41 9.62 4.56 11.62
C CYS A 41 8.68 5.51 10.88
N LYS A 42 8.08 6.48 11.59
CA LYS A 42 7.24 7.53 11.00
C LYS A 42 7.92 8.21 9.80
N LYS A 43 9.12 8.77 10.02
CA LYS A 43 9.87 9.46 8.97
C LYS A 43 10.16 8.55 7.77
N ARG A 44 10.52 7.28 8.02
CA ARG A 44 10.86 6.32 6.96
C ARG A 44 9.63 5.93 6.13
N ILE A 45 8.52 5.59 6.79
CA ILE A 45 7.25 5.20 6.17
C ILE A 45 6.69 6.36 5.34
N GLU A 46 6.61 7.57 5.91
CA GLU A 46 6.12 8.75 5.22
C GLU A 46 6.99 9.10 4.00
N ALA A 47 8.33 9.05 4.15
CA ALA A 47 9.24 9.32 3.05
C ALA A 47 9.12 8.29 1.92
N ALA A 48 8.95 7.00 2.23
CA ALA A 48 8.75 5.97 1.22
C ALA A 48 7.43 6.18 0.46
N ALA A 49 6.34 6.47 1.18
CA ALA A 49 5.06 6.80 0.56
C ALA A 49 5.17 8.03 -0.37
N LEU A 50 5.74 9.14 0.11
CA LEU A 50 5.87 10.38 -0.66
C LEU A 50 6.80 10.27 -1.88
N LYS A 51 7.79 9.37 -1.84
CA LYS A 51 8.66 9.09 -3.00
C LYS A 51 7.94 8.31 -4.10
N THR A 52 6.81 7.68 -3.81
CA THR A 52 6.00 7.01 -4.83
C THR A 52 5.29 8.05 -5.68
N SER A 53 5.66 8.16 -6.96
CA SER A 53 5.07 9.13 -7.90
C SER A 53 3.55 9.06 -7.88
N GLY A 54 2.88 10.20 -7.72
CA GLY A 54 1.42 10.28 -7.61
C GLY A 54 0.88 10.37 -6.18
N VAL A 55 1.69 10.10 -5.15
CA VAL A 55 1.33 10.40 -3.77
C VAL A 55 1.54 11.90 -3.51
N LYS A 56 0.50 12.57 -3.01
CA LYS A 56 0.49 14.02 -2.72
C LYS A 56 0.67 14.32 -1.25
N PHE A 57 0.25 13.39 -0.40
CA PHE A 57 0.29 13.52 1.04
C PHE A 57 0.46 12.15 1.68
N ALA A 58 1.23 12.09 2.77
CA ALA A 58 1.37 10.91 3.60
C ALA A 58 1.61 11.34 5.05
N ILE A 59 0.85 10.75 5.98
CA ILE A 59 1.09 10.89 7.42
C ILE A 59 0.88 9.54 8.10
N TRP A 60 1.89 9.09 8.84
CA TRP A 60 1.82 7.89 9.65
C TRP A 60 1.80 8.24 11.14
N ASP A 61 0.86 7.67 11.89
CA ASP A 61 0.75 7.94 13.32
C ASP A 61 1.33 6.80 14.16
N VAL A 62 2.17 7.17 15.13
CA VAL A 62 2.91 6.22 15.98
C VAL A 62 1.98 5.45 16.91
N LYS A 63 0.85 6.03 17.33
CA LYS A 63 -0.03 5.38 18.32
C LYS A 63 -1.03 4.43 17.67
N SER A 64 -1.54 4.81 16.50
CA SER A 64 -2.57 4.05 15.77
C SER A 64 -2.01 3.16 14.67
N HIS A 65 -0.73 3.32 14.33
CA HIS A 65 -0.04 2.64 13.22
C HIS A 65 -0.69 2.88 11.85
N GLN A 66 -1.54 3.90 11.72
CA GLN A 66 -2.24 4.23 10.48
C GLN A 66 -1.42 5.16 9.60
N LEU A 67 -1.19 4.74 8.36
CA LEU A 67 -0.71 5.57 7.26
C LEU A 67 -1.91 6.11 6.47
N ASN A 68 -2.11 7.43 6.53
CA ASN A 68 -3.11 8.13 5.74
C ASN A 68 -2.45 8.79 4.52
N LEU A 69 -3.02 8.58 3.34
CA LEU A 69 -2.50 9.01 2.05
C LEU A 69 -3.53 9.81 1.26
N ILE A 70 -3.05 10.72 0.42
CA ILE A 70 -3.81 11.26 -0.72
C ILE A 70 -3.02 10.95 -1.99
N LEU A 71 -3.64 10.25 -2.94
CA LEU A 71 -2.98 9.83 -4.18
C LEU A 71 -3.78 10.17 -5.44
N ASP A 72 -3.05 10.30 -6.55
CA ASP A 72 -3.61 10.44 -7.90
C ASP A 72 -3.65 9.06 -8.58
N GLU A 73 -4.84 8.51 -8.75
CA GLU A 73 -5.07 7.17 -9.33
C GLU A 73 -4.68 7.07 -10.82
N ASN A 74 -4.45 8.22 -11.47
CA ASN A 74 -3.90 8.26 -12.81
C ASN A 74 -2.41 7.94 -12.85
N LYS A 75 -1.72 8.08 -11.71
CA LYS A 75 -0.26 7.93 -11.61
C LYS A 75 0.15 6.71 -10.77
N THR A 76 -0.61 6.42 -9.72
CA THR A 76 -0.29 5.34 -8.78
C THR A 76 -1.53 4.59 -8.30
N ASP A 77 -1.29 3.54 -7.54
CA ASP A 77 -2.29 2.72 -6.88
C ASP A 77 -1.77 2.30 -5.51
N VAL A 78 -2.65 1.77 -4.67
CA VAL A 78 -2.31 1.33 -3.31
C VAL A 78 -1.19 0.28 -3.34
N SER A 79 -1.21 -0.65 -4.29
CA SER A 79 -0.21 -1.72 -4.38
C SER A 79 1.20 -1.19 -4.60
N LYS A 80 1.37 -0.15 -5.43
CA LYS A 80 2.67 0.50 -5.63
C LYS A 80 3.19 1.15 -4.35
N VAL A 81 2.33 1.84 -3.60
CA VAL A 81 2.72 2.43 -2.31
C VAL A 81 3.08 1.33 -1.32
N GLN A 82 2.27 0.27 -1.22
CA GLN A 82 2.56 -0.88 -0.37
C GLN A 82 3.95 -1.47 -0.68
N LYS A 83 4.29 -1.69 -1.96
CA LYS A 83 5.61 -2.17 -2.37
C LYS A 83 6.74 -1.23 -1.95
N SER A 84 6.53 0.09 -2.02
CA SER A 84 7.53 1.07 -1.57
C SER A 84 7.77 1.00 -0.07
N ILE A 85 6.71 0.81 0.73
CA ILE A 85 6.81 0.63 2.19
C ILE A 85 7.55 -0.67 2.55
N LEU A 86 7.22 -1.78 1.87
CA LEU A 86 7.91 -3.06 2.08
C LEU A 86 9.40 -2.98 1.72
N ALA A 87 9.74 -2.21 0.69
CA ALA A 87 11.13 -2.01 0.26
C ALA A 87 11.97 -1.24 1.29
N VAL A 88 11.36 -0.50 2.22
CA VAL A 88 12.05 0.17 3.33
C VAL A 88 11.91 -0.58 4.66
N GLY A 89 11.47 -1.83 4.62
CA GLY A 89 11.52 -2.76 5.74
C GLY A 89 10.34 -2.68 6.70
N HIS A 90 9.17 -2.19 6.26
CA HIS A 90 7.96 -2.11 7.07
C HIS A 90 6.83 -2.99 6.52
N ASP A 91 6.23 -3.79 7.40
CA ASP A 91 5.11 -4.69 7.08
C ASP A 91 3.80 -3.91 7.00
N ILE A 92 2.85 -4.47 6.23
CA ILE A 92 1.53 -3.87 6.04
C ILE A 92 0.48 -4.84 6.54
N VAL A 93 -0.38 -4.37 7.43
CA VAL A 93 -1.46 -5.17 8.00
C VAL A 93 -2.69 -5.03 7.11
N LEU A 94 -3.14 -6.15 6.53
CA LEU A 94 -4.34 -6.21 5.68
C LEU A 94 -5.58 -6.60 6.49
N SER A 95 -5.38 -7.45 7.49
CA SER A 95 -6.38 -7.84 8.49
C SER A 95 -5.64 -8.48 9.68
N LYS A 96 -6.39 -8.83 10.74
CA LYS A 96 -5.84 -9.42 11.97
C LYS A 96 -4.87 -10.59 11.74
N ASP A 97 -5.15 -11.42 10.72
CA ASP A 97 -4.38 -12.63 10.42
C ASP A 97 -3.62 -12.57 9.09
N LYS A 98 -3.58 -11.39 8.44
CA LYS A 98 -2.97 -11.24 7.11
C LYS A 98 -2.12 -9.99 7.03
N LYS A 99 -0.84 -10.18 6.69
CA LYS A 99 0.12 -9.10 6.45
C LYS A 99 0.83 -9.28 5.11
N LEU A 100 1.21 -8.16 4.49
CA LEU A 100 2.27 -8.17 3.49
C LEU A 100 3.59 -7.99 4.24
N ILE A 101 4.50 -8.94 4.07
CA ILE A 101 5.74 -9.01 4.84
C ILE A 101 6.87 -8.44 4.00
N ALA A 102 7.58 -7.45 4.56
CA ALA A 102 8.80 -6.92 4.00
C ALA A 102 9.88 -8.02 4.02
N ALA A 103 10.62 -8.13 2.92
CA ALA A 103 11.69 -9.10 2.80
C ALA A 103 12.73 -8.90 3.92
N GLU A 104 13.34 -9.99 4.35
CA GLU A 104 14.19 -10.01 5.54
C GLU A 104 15.40 -9.08 5.38
N GLU A 105 15.96 -8.99 4.18
CA GLU A 105 17.01 -8.05 3.82
C GLU A 105 16.59 -6.59 4.03
N ASN A 106 15.36 -6.22 3.66
CA ASN A 106 14.84 -4.86 3.83
C ASN A 106 14.56 -4.57 5.31
N TYR A 107 13.93 -5.52 6.01
CA TYR A 107 13.70 -5.44 7.45
C TYR A 107 15.03 -5.31 8.21
N ASN A 108 16.11 -5.93 7.74
CA ASN A 108 17.44 -5.84 8.36
C ASN A 108 18.16 -4.51 8.14
N THR A 109 17.69 -3.66 7.22
CA THR A 109 18.23 -2.30 7.05
C THR A 109 17.70 -1.30 8.08
N VAL A 110 16.62 -1.63 8.81
CA VAL A 110 16.07 -0.74 9.84
C VAL A 110 16.99 -0.71 11.06
N SER A 111 17.07 0.45 11.71
CA SER A 111 17.82 0.60 12.97
C SER A 111 17.34 -0.38 14.05
N PRO A 112 18.19 -0.77 15.03
CA PRO A 112 17.81 -1.72 16.08
C PRO A 112 16.51 -1.37 16.83
N CYS A 113 16.30 -0.10 17.19
CA CYS A 113 15.06 0.34 17.84
C CYS A 113 13.83 0.36 16.92
N CYS A 114 13.99 0.13 15.62
CA CYS A 114 12.90 0.05 14.64
C CYS A 114 12.49 -1.40 14.36
N LYS A 115 13.06 -2.37 15.06
CA LYS A 115 12.77 -3.80 14.92
C LYS A 115 11.42 -4.15 15.54
N TYR A 116 10.35 -3.65 14.93
CA TYR A 116 8.97 -3.77 15.42
C TYR A 116 8.43 -5.22 15.47
N ARG A 117 9.13 -6.21 14.89
CA ARG A 117 8.79 -7.63 15.04
C ARG A 117 9.38 -8.23 16.33
N ASP A 118 10.32 -7.55 16.97
CA ASP A 118 10.90 -7.96 18.25
C ASP A 118 10.03 -7.46 19.40
N GLU A 119 9.46 -8.39 20.16
CA GLU A 119 8.60 -8.12 21.30
C GLU A 119 9.28 -7.21 22.35
N LYS A 120 10.59 -7.36 22.58
CA LYS A 120 11.31 -6.51 23.53
C LYS A 120 11.34 -5.06 23.06
N VAL A 121 11.59 -4.86 21.77
CA VAL A 121 11.60 -3.53 21.17
C VAL A 121 10.22 -2.90 21.24
N VAL A 122 9.15 -3.66 21.00
CA VAL A 122 7.78 -3.16 21.13
C VAL A 122 7.49 -2.71 22.57
N LEU A 123 7.78 -3.55 23.57
CA LEU A 123 7.54 -3.25 24.98
C LEU A 123 8.32 -2.02 25.47
N GLU A 124 9.57 -1.84 25.02
CA GLU A 124 10.37 -0.65 25.33
C GLU A 124 9.73 0.66 24.80
N HIS A 125 8.99 0.59 23.69
CA HIS A 125 8.35 1.76 23.07
C HIS A 125 6.93 2.02 23.59
N GLU A 126 6.28 1.03 24.20
CA GLU A 126 4.98 1.17 24.86
C GLU A 126 5.08 1.80 26.27
N GLY A 127 6.29 2.11 26.74
CA GLY A 127 6.55 2.67 28.07
C GLY A 127 6.80 1.61 29.15
N GLY A 128 7.10 0.37 28.75
CA GLY A 128 7.30 -0.79 29.61
C GLY A 128 8.68 -0.92 30.24
N MET A 129 9.20 0.14 30.88
CA MET A 129 10.18 -0.02 31.97
C MET A 129 9.87 1.01 33.05
N LYS A 130 8.89 0.71 33.90
CA LYS A 130 9.00 1.11 35.30
C LYS A 130 10.22 0.39 35.84
N LYS A 131 11.36 1.09 35.89
CA LYS A 131 12.52 0.66 36.67
C LYS A 131 12.03 0.46 38.12
N HIS A 132 11.92 -0.79 38.54
CA HIS A 132 11.90 -1.14 39.96
C HIS A 132 13.34 -1.24 40.45
#